data_AF-A0A1S4D1Z5-F1
#
_entry.id   AF-A0A1S4D1Z5-F1
#
_cell.length_a   1.000
_cell.length_b   1.000
_cell.length_c   1.000
_cell.angle_alpha   90.00
_cell.angle_beta   90.00
_cell.angle_gamma   90.00
#
_symmetry.space_group_name_H-M   'P 1'
#
loop_
_entity.id
_entity.type
_entity.pdbx_description
1 polymer ?
#
loop_
_entity_poly.entity_id
_entity_poly.type
_entity_poly.pdbx_seq_one_letter_code
_entity_poly.pdbx_strand_id
1 'polypeptide(L)'
;MCCISMHGITERYIPGQKADAAGFVRILLDDLESRISMQFSRFVDETCHQIERNERNVRQMGVLSFIPRFATLATRMEQYIQGQSRDLVDQAYTKFVTIMFVTLDKIAQTDLKYQDIMLLENYAAFQNSLYDLANVVPTLAKFYHQASESYEQACTRHINMIIYYQFERLFQFARRIEDLMYTITPEEIPFQIGLSKTDLRKVVKYSLSGVDKSITAMYKRLQKNLTSEELLPSLWDKCKKEFLDKYESFVQLINKVYPTETIPSISEMRGLLASM
;
A
#
# COMPACT_ATOMS: atom_id res chain seq x y z
N MET A 1 74.60 -21.31 -33.80
CA MET A 1 73.63 -21.44 -34.92
C MET A 1 72.28 -22.00 -34.48
N CYS A 2 72.20 -23.15 -33.79
CA CYS A 2 70.91 -23.73 -33.37
C CYS A 2 70.10 -22.90 -32.36
N CYS A 3 70.74 -22.18 -31.42
CA CYS A 3 70.01 -21.35 -30.44
C CYS A 3 69.34 -20.12 -31.08
N ILE A 4 69.90 -19.57 -32.16
CA ILE A 4 69.33 -18.42 -32.89
C ILE A 4 68.11 -18.87 -33.70
N SER A 5 68.15 -20.07 -34.28
CA SER A 5 67.00 -20.68 -34.95
C SER A 5 65.87 -21.01 -33.97
N MET A 6 66.18 -21.58 -32.81
CA MET A 6 65.20 -21.81 -31.73
C MET A 6 64.60 -20.49 -31.23
N HIS A 7 65.42 -19.45 -31.01
CA HIS A 7 64.93 -18.14 -30.60
C HIS A 7 63.99 -17.53 -31.65
N GLY A 8 64.36 -17.54 -32.93
CA GLY A 8 63.52 -17.03 -34.01
C GLY A 8 62.22 -17.81 -34.26
N ILE A 9 62.20 -19.13 -34.00
CA ILE A 9 60.97 -19.95 -34.05
C ILE A 9 60.07 -19.62 -32.85
N THR A 10 60.65 -19.49 -31.65
CA THR A 10 59.91 -19.17 -30.43
C THR A 10 59.31 -17.76 -30.52
N GLU A 11 60.07 -16.79 -31.01
CA GLU A 11 59.66 -15.39 -31.19
C GLU A 11 58.60 -15.22 -32.30
N ARG A 12 58.55 -16.14 -33.29
CA ARG A 12 57.47 -16.17 -34.30
C ARG A 12 56.17 -16.80 -33.80
N TYR A 13 56.22 -17.75 -32.87
CA TYR A 13 55.03 -18.44 -32.35
C TYR A 13 54.37 -17.73 -31.17
N ILE A 14 55.13 -16.97 -30.37
CA ILE A 14 54.60 -16.20 -29.23
C ILE A 14 53.56 -15.13 -29.63
N PRO A 15 53.73 -14.36 -30.72
CA PRO A 15 52.73 -13.38 -31.16
C PRO A 15 51.46 -14.04 -31.70
N GLY A 16 51.59 -15.20 -32.36
CA GLY A 16 50.46 -15.92 -32.97
C GLY A 16 49.48 -16.50 -31.96
N GLN A 17 49.93 -16.85 -30.75
CA GLN A 17 49.05 -17.38 -29.70
C GLN A 17 48.42 -16.31 -28.79
N LYS A 18 48.93 -15.08 -28.78
CA LYS A 18 48.36 -13.99 -27.96
C LYS A 18 47.01 -13.51 -28.48
N ALA A 19 46.80 -13.55 -29.80
CA ALA A 19 45.52 -13.20 -30.42
C ALA A 19 44.45 -14.30 -30.19
N ASP A 20 44.83 -15.58 -30.29
CA ASP A 20 43.93 -16.71 -30.05
C ASP A 20 43.57 -16.87 -28.56
N ALA A 21 44.52 -16.64 -27.64
CA ALA A 21 44.24 -16.69 -26.20
C ALA A 21 43.15 -15.69 -25.79
N ALA A 22 43.15 -14.49 -26.38
CA ALA A 22 42.09 -13.50 -26.15
C ALA A 22 40.73 -13.96 -26.68
N GLY A 23 40.70 -14.68 -27.81
CA GLY A 23 39.49 -15.30 -28.36
C GLY A 23 38.92 -16.41 -27.47
N PHE A 24 39.77 -17.34 -27.00
CA PHE A 24 39.37 -18.39 -26.07
C PHE A 24 38.88 -17.83 -24.73
N VAL A 25 39.58 -16.82 -24.18
CA VAL A 25 39.16 -16.15 -22.95
C VAL A 25 37.80 -15.49 -23.14
N ARG A 26 37.55 -14.83 -24.27
CA ARG A 26 36.24 -14.23 -24.56
C ARG A 26 35.13 -15.28 -24.63
N ILE A 27 35.34 -16.40 -25.32
CA ILE A 27 34.36 -17.50 -25.37
C ILE A 27 34.08 -18.06 -23.97
N LEU A 28 35.11 -18.23 -23.14
CA LEU A 28 34.94 -18.69 -21.76
C LEU A 28 34.19 -17.67 -20.89
N LEU A 29 34.45 -16.37 -21.06
CA LEU A 29 33.73 -15.30 -20.37
C LEU A 29 32.26 -15.24 -20.82
N ASP A 30 31.99 -15.38 -22.12
CA ASP A 30 30.63 -15.41 -22.66
C ASP A 30 29.83 -16.63 -22.13
N ASP A 31 30.45 -17.82 -22.05
CA ASP A 31 29.81 -19.02 -21.46
C ASP A 31 29.58 -18.84 -19.95
N LEU A 32 30.54 -18.25 -19.23
CA LEU A 32 30.41 -17.98 -17.81
C LEU A 32 29.29 -16.96 -17.53
N GLU A 33 29.23 -15.87 -18.31
CA GLU A 33 28.16 -14.87 -18.22
C GLU A 33 26.80 -15.52 -18.46
N SER A 34 26.66 -16.32 -19.53
CA SER A 34 25.42 -17.04 -19.82
C SER A 34 24.97 -17.95 -18.68
N ARG A 35 25.91 -18.69 -18.07
CA ARG A 35 25.62 -19.54 -16.90
C ARG A 35 25.19 -18.72 -15.69
N ILE A 36 25.86 -17.61 -15.40
CA ILE A 36 25.51 -16.72 -14.28
C ILE A 36 24.10 -16.15 -14.49
N SER A 37 23.78 -15.64 -15.68
CA SER A 37 22.46 -15.11 -16.01
C SER A 37 21.36 -16.17 -15.89
N MET A 38 21.64 -17.41 -16.31
CA MET A 38 20.70 -18.53 -16.14
C MET A 38 20.49 -18.87 -14.66
N GLN A 39 21.55 -18.90 -13.85
CA GLN A 39 21.43 -19.16 -12.41
C GLN A 39 20.68 -18.04 -11.69
N PHE A 40 20.95 -16.78 -12.05
CA PHE A 40 20.22 -15.63 -11.53
C PHE A 40 18.72 -15.71 -11.88
N SER A 41 18.39 -16.05 -13.13
CA SER A 41 17.00 -16.21 -13.56
C SER A 41 16.29 -17.31 -12.77
N ARG A 42 16.94 -18.46 -12.55
CA ARG A 42 16.40 -19.53 -11.70
C ARG A 42 16.18 -19.08 -10.27
N PHE A 43 17.14 -18.36 -9.68
CA PHE A 43 17.00 -17.79 -8.35
C PHE A 43 15.80 -16.83 -8.24
N VAL A 44 15.59 -15.98 -9.27
CA VAL A 44 14.44 -15.08 -9.33
C VAL A 44 13.13 -15.87 -9.34
N ASP A 45 13.02 -16.87 -10.21
CA ASP A 45 11.80 -17.67 -10.33
C ASP A 45 11.55 -18.52 -9.06
N GLU A 46 12.58 -19.10 -8.44
CA GLU A 46 12.48 -19.80 -7.16
C GLU A 46 12.01 -18.89 -6.02
N THR A 47 12.54 -17.67 -5.95
CA THR A 47 12.14 -16.68 -4.94
C THR A 47 10.68 -16.26 -5.14
N CYS A 48 10.25 -16.04 -6.38
CA CYS A 48 8.84 -15.77 -6.71
C CYS A 48 7.93 -16.92 -6.25
N HIS A 49 8.30 -18.16 -6.53
CA HIS A 49 7.53 -19.33 -6.08
C HIS A 49 7.48 -19.47 -4.55
N GLN A 50 8.54 -19.09 -3.83
CA GLN A 50 8.51 -19.06 -2.37
C GLN A 50 7.54 -18.02 -1.81
N ILE A 51 7.43 -16.86 -2.48
CA ILE A 51 6.48 -15.80 -2.12
C ILE A 51 5.04 -16.32 -2.29
N GLU A 52 4.73 -16.90 -3.46
CA GLU A 52 3.41 -17.48 -3.77
C GLU A 52 3.00 -18.56 -2.76
N ARG A 53 3.95 -19.42 -2.34
CA ARG A 53 3.65 -20.51 -1.38
C ARG A 53 3.29 -20.02 0.02
N ASN A 54 3.57 -18.76 0.36
CA ASN A 54 3.24 -18.20 1.68
C ASN A 54 1.72 -18.03 1.90
N GLU A 55 0.90 -18.18 0.85
CA GLU A 55 -0.57 -18.21 0.91
C GLU A 55 -1.13 -19.21 1.95
N ARG A 56 -0.39 -20.25 2.34
CA ARG A 56 -0.89 -21.36 3.18
C ARG A 56 -0.92 -21.08 4.69
N ASN A 57 -0.41 -19.94 5.17
CA ASN A 57 -0.35 -19.61 6.60
C ASN A 57 -1.44 -18.60 7.01
N VAL A 58 -2.70 -19.04 6.92
CA VAL A 58 -3.95 -18.22 6.98
C VAL A 58 -4.20 -17.46 8.30
N ARG A 59 -3.35 -17.62 9.33
CA ARG A 59 -3.51 -16.93 10.62
C ARG A 59 -2.52 -15.79 10.86
N GLN A 60 -1.68 -15.46 9.88
CA GLN A 60 -0.65 -14.45 10.09
C GLN A 60 -1.29 -13.05 10.01
N MET A 61 -1.56 -12.44 11.16
CA MET A 61 -1.81 -11.00 11.24
C MET A 61 -0.47 -10.24 11.20
N GLY A 62 -0.48 -9.05 10.61
CA GLY A 62 0.67 -8.16 10.53
C GLY A 62 1.50 -8.30 9.25
N VAL A 63 2.75 -7.85 9.31
CA VAL A 63 3.63 -7.75 8.14
C VAL A 63 4.10 -9.13 7.67
N LEU A 64 3.90 -9.43 6.39
CA LEU A 64 4.33 -10.66 5.74
C LEU A 64 5.85 -10.70 5.58
N SER A 65 6.44 -11.83 5.95
CA SER A 65 7.90 -11.98 6.01
C SER A 65 8.64 -11.71 4.70
N PHE A 66 7.98 -11.84 3.54
CA PHE A 66 8.60 -11.55 2.25
C PHE A 66 8.87 -10.06 2.04
N ILE A 67 8.18 -9.15 2.75
CA ILE A 67 8.40 -7.71 2.65
C ILE A 67 9.79 -7.30 3.17
N PRO A 68 10.14 -7.54 4.45
CA PRO A 68 11.47 -7.20 4.96
C PRO A 68 12.59 -8.02 4.30
N ARG A 69 12.30 -9.26 3.86
CA ARG A 69 13.26 -10.09 3.12
C ARG A 69 13.59 -9.49 1.76
N PHE A 70 12.59 -9.00 1.03
CA PHE A 70 12.80 -8.33 -0.24
C PHE A 70 13.65 -7.07 -0.07
N ALA A 71 13.34 -6.22 0.91
CA ALA A 71 14.12 -5.01 1.17
C ALA A 71 15.60 -5.34 1.45
N THR A 72 15.87 -6.36 2.28
CA THR A 72 17.24 -6.84 2.54
C THR A 72 17.94 -7.33 1.27
N LEU A 73 17.22 -8.08 0.42
CA LEU A 73 17.74 -8.57 -0.86
C LEU A 73 18.06 -7.40 -1.80
N ALA A 74 17.14 -6.46 -1.98
CA ALA A 74 17.30 -5.29 -2.84
C ALA A 74 18.49 -4.43 -2.39
N THR A 75 18.64 -4.18 -1.09
CA THR A 75 19.81 -3.44 -0.56
C THR A 75 21.12 -4.13 -0.92
N ARG A 76 21.19 -5.46 -0.78
CA ARG A 76 22.40 -6.21 -1.16
C ARG A 76 22.64 -6.17 -2.67
N MET A 77 21.60 -6.35 -3.47
CA MET A 77 21.71 -6.30 -4.93
C MET A 77 22.23 -4.92 -5.39
N GLU A 78 21.71 -3.83 -4.82
CA GLU A 78 22.19 -2.48 -5.13
C GLU A 78 23.64 -2.20 -4.67
N GLN A 79 24.09 -2.83 -3.58
CA GLN A 79 25.50 -2.74 -3.16
C GLN A 79 26.46 -3.43 -4.14
N TYR A 80 26.04 -4.55 -4.73
CA TYR A 80 26.87 -5.33 -5.66
C TYR A 80 26.81 -4.85 -7.10
N ILE A 81 25.67 -4.31 -7.54
CA ILE A 81 25.44 -4.00 -8.94
C ILE A 81 26.31 -2.85 -9.45
N GLN A 82 26.55 -1.82 -8.62
CA GLN A 82 27.35 -0.63 -8.96
C GLN A 82 27.05 -0.03 -10.35
N GLY A 83 25.81 -0.16 -10.83
CA GLY A 83 25.35 0.33 -12.14
C GLY A 83 25.53 -0.62 -13.34
N GLN A 84 26.16 -1.79 -13.16
CA GLN A 84 26.31 -2.81 -14.22
C GLN A 84 25.07 -3.69 -14.33
N SER A 85 24.76 -4.31 -15.48
CA SER A 85 23.63 -5.26 -15.59
C SER A 85 22.28 -4.73 -15.05
N ARG A 86 22.05 -3.41 -15.13
CA ARG A 86 20.90 -2.71 -14.54
C ARG A 86 19.57 -3.28 -14.99
N ASP A 87 19.43 -3.54 -16.28
CA ASP A 87 18.21 -4.08 -16.89
C ASP A 87 17.83 -5.45 -16.33
N LEU A 88 18.82 -6.29 -16.03
CA LEU A 88 18.60 -7.63 -15.48
C LEU A 88 18.04 -7.55 -14.06
N VAL A 89 18.60 -6.67 -13.23
CA VAL A 89 18.13 -6.48 -11.86
C VAL A 89 16.78 -5.77 -11.81
N ASP A 90 16.54 -4.81 -12.69
CA ASP A 90 15.26 -4.11 -12.76
C ASP A 90 14.11 -5.03 -13.21
N GLN A 91 14.40 -5.96 -14.12
CA GLN A 91 13.47 -7.05 -14.47
C GLN A 91 13.20 -7.96 -13.27
N ALA A 92 14.21 -8.29 -12.48
CA ALA A 92 14.04 -9.09 -11.26
C ALA A 92 13.18 -8.35 -10.22
N TYR A 93 13.43 -7.06 -9.95
CA TYR A 93 12.58 -6.25 -9.07
C TYR A 93 11.14 -6.19 -9.55
N THR A 94 10.95 -6.01 -10.85
CA THR A 94 9.61 -6.02 -11.44
C THR A 94 8.90 -7.33 -11.17
N LYS A 95 9.56 -8.48 -11.40
CA LYS A 95 8.98 -9.81 -11.08
C LYS A 95 8.67 -9.96 -9.59
N PHE A 96 9.64 -9.65 -8.72
CA PHE A 96 9.50 -9.80 -7.27
C PHE A 96 8.35 -8.97 -6.71
N VAL A 97 8.33 -7.66 -6.98
CA VAL A 97 7.33 -6.79 -6.38
C VAL A 97 5.94 -7.07 -6.95
N THR A 98 5.84 -7.39 -8.25
CA THR A 98 4.56 -7.78 -8.86
C THR A 98 3.99 -9.00 -8.15
N ILE A 99 4.79 -10.06 -7.93
CA ILE A 99 4.26 -11.25 -7.28
C ILE A 99 3.98 -11.03 -5.79
N MET A 100 4.77 -10.19 -5.11
CA MET A 100 4.51 -9.80 -3.72
C MET A 100 3.16 -9.12 -3.57
N PHE A 101 2.84 -8.14 -4.42
CA PHE A 101 1.57 -7.41 -4.34
C PHE A 101 0.38 -8.30 -4.68
N VAL A 102 0.48 -9.10 -5.76
CA VAL A 102 -0.58 -10.07 -6.10
C VAL A 102 -0.82 -11.07 -4.97
N THR A 103 0.25 -11.57 -4.35
CA THR A 103 0.14 -12.52 -3.24
C THR A 103 -0.45 -11.85 -1.99
N LEU A 104 -0.02 -10.63 -1.67
CA LEU A 104 -0.57 -9.83 -0.57
C LEU A 104 -2.07 -9.61 -0.75
N ASP A 105 -2.51 -9.21 -1.94
CA ASP A 105 -3.93 -9.00 -2.25
C ASP A 105 -4.76 -10.28 -2.07
N LYS A 106 -4.26 -11.42 -2.56
CA LYS A 106 -4.92 -12.72 -2.39
C LYS A 106 -5.04 -13.12 -0.90
N ILE A 107 -3.96 -12.94 -0.13
CA ILE A 107 -3.97 -13.23 1.30
C ILE A 107 -4.98 -12.33 2.01
N ALA A 108 -4.98 -11.03 1.71
CA ALA A 108 -5.90 -10.06 2.30
C ALA A 108 -7.39 -10.39 1.98
N GLN A 109 -7.67 -10.97 0.81
CA GLN A 109 -9.01 -11.41 0.42
C GLN A 109 -9.48 -12.68 1.12
N THR A 110 -8.60 -13.41 1.82
CA THR A 110 -8.97 -14.64 2.54
C THR A 110 -9.86 -14.36 3.76
N ASP A 111 -9.67 -13.19 4.41
CA ASP A 111 -10.57 -12.71 5.47
C ASP A 111 -10.89 -11.22 5.25
N LEU A 112 -12.04 -10.98 4.62
CA LEU A 112 -12.54 -9.64 4.28
C LEU A 112 -12.67 -8.71 5.50
N LYS A 113 -12.78 -9.27 6.71
CA LYS A 113 -12.85 -8.47 7.94
C LYS A 113 -11.55 -7.74 8.25
N TYR A 114 -10.42 -8.33 7.87
CA TYR A 114 -9.07 -7.81 8.14
C TYR A 114 -8.35 -7.33 6.87
N GLN A 115 -9.00 -7.44 5.71
CA GLN A 115 -8.42 -7.10 4.41
C GLN A 115 -7.70 -5.74 4.41
N ASP A 116 -8.39 -4.64 4.74
CA ASP A 116 -7.78 -3.32 4.65
C ASP A 116 -6.66 -3.12 5.69
N ILE A 117 -6.77 -3.72 6.88
CA ILE A 117 -5.71 -3.69 7.89
C ILE A 117 -4.47 -4.42 7.38
N MET A 118 -4.66 -5.60 6.79
CA MET A 118 -3.56 -6.37 6.22
C MET A 118 -2.85 -5.60 5.12
N LEU A 119 -3.62 -4.98 4.21
CA LEU A 119 -3.07 -4.18 3.13
C LEU A 119 -2.31 -2.95 3.65
N LEU A 120 -2.93 -2.14 4.52
CA LEU A 120 -2.30 -0.91 4.99
C LEU A 120 -1.02 -1.17 5.78
N GLU A 121 -0.97 -2.20 6.63
CA GLU A 121 0.24 -2.51 7.42
C GLU A 121 1.38 -3.00 6.53
N ASN A 122 1.07 -3.86 5.56
CA ASN A 122 2.06 -4.42 4.65
C ASN A 122 2.58 -3.38 3.67
N TYR A 123 1.73 -2.51 3.11
CA TYR A 123 2.19 -1.43 2.25
C TYR A 123 3.00 -0.39 3.02
N ALA A 124 2.59 -0.02 4.24
CA ALA A 124 3.39 0.87 5.08
C ALA A 124 4.77 0.27 5.39
N ALA A 125 4.83 -1.02 5.74
CA ALA A 125 6.09 -1.71 5.96
C ALA A 125 6.96 -1.76 4.70
N PHE A 126 6.36 -1.98 3.52
CA PHE A 126 7.05 -1.95 2.25
C PHE A 126 7.64 -0.56 1.95
N GLN A 127 6.86 0.50 2.14
CA GLN A 127 7.32 1.88 1.97
C GLN A 127 8.47 2.19 2.91
N ASN A 128 8.30 1.96 4.21
CA ASN A 128 9.34 2.22 5.21
C ASN A 128 10.64 1.46 4.90
N SER A 129 10.52 0.21 4.44
CA SER A 129 11.69 -0.63 4.15
C SER A 129 12.41 -0.26 2.85
N LEU A 130 11.75 0.40 1.91
CA LEU A 130 12.31 0.76 0.60
C LEU A 130 12.56 2.24 0.40
N TYR A 131 12.26 3.09 1.38
CA TYR A 131 12.36 4.55 1.24
C TYR A 131 13.70 5.01 0.63
N ASP A 132 14.83 4.59 1.21
CA ASP A 132 16.16 4.98 0.73
C ASP A 132 16.44 4.45 -0.68
N LEU A 133 16.06 3.20 -0.95
CA LEU A 133 16.26 2.57 -2.26
C LEU A 133 15.40 3.21 -3.34
N ALA A 134 14.16 3.56 -3.04
CA ALA A 134 13.24 4.22 -3.97
C ALA A 134 13.76 5.60 -4.39
N ASN A 135 14.50 6.30 -3.53
CA ASN A 135 15.09 7.60 -3.87
C ASN A 135 16.24 7.51 -4.89
N VAL A 136 16.88 6.34 -5.03
CA VAL A 136 18.06 6.16 -5.90
C VAL A 136 17.86 5.15 -7.03
N VAL A 137 16.84 4.29 -6.94
CA VAL A 137 16.51 3.26 -7.94
C VAL A 137 15.14 3.55 -8.58
N PRO A 138 15.09 4.07 -9.83
CA PRO A 138 13.84 4.46 -10.49
C PRO A 138 12.80 3.34 -10.59
N THR A 139 13.23 2.10 -10.85
CA THR A 139 12.34 0.94 -10.94
C THR A 139 11.63 0.67 -9.61
N LEU A 140 12.33 0.82 -8.48
CA LEU A 140 11.73 0.68 -7.15
C LEU A 140 10.88 1.89 -6.77
N ALA A 141 11.22 3.10 -7.24
CA ALA A 141 10.41 4.30 -7.03
C ALA A 141 8.98 4.14 -7.57
N LYS A 142 8.83 3.55 -8.77
CA LYS A 142 7.51 3.24 -9.33
C LYS A 142 6.67 2.38 -8.39
N PHE A 143 7.26 1.32 -7.85
CA PHE A 143 6.55 0.42 -6.93
C PHE A 143 6.30 1.04 -5.56
N TYR A 144 7.20 1.91 -5.09
CA TYR A 144 6.99 2.70 -3.89
C TYR A 144 5.74 3.60 -4.02
N HIS A 145 5.58 4.28 -5.16
CA HIS A 145 4.38 5.09 -5.43
C HIS A 145 3.12 4.23 -5.52
N GLN A 146 3.17 3.09 -6.22
CA GLN A 146 2.05 2.15 -6.29
C GLN A 146 1.65 1.63 -4.90
N ALA A 147 2.62 1.31 -4.04
CA ALA A 147 2.37 0.93 -2.66
C ALA A 147 1.74 2.09 -1.87
N SER A 148 2.19 3.32 -2.09
CA SER A 148 1.62 4.51 -1.46
C SER A 148 0.15 4.71 -1.83
N GLU A 149 -0.20 4.58 -3.10
CA GLU A 149 -1.60 4.69 -3.55
C GLU A 149 -2.46 3.58 -2.94
N SER A 150 -1.95 2.35 -2.94
CA SER A 150 -2.66 1.19 -2.38
C SER A 150 -2.85 1.30 -0.86
N TYR A 151 -1.83 1.81 -0.16
CA TYR A 151 -1.88 2.17 1.26
C TYR A 151 -2.97 3.20 1.53
N GLU A 152 -2.97 4.33 0.82
CA GLU A 152 -3.96 5.39 1.00
C GLU A 152 -5.38 4.87 0.76
N GLN A 153 -5.60 4.07 -0.30
CA GLN A 153 -6.90 3.46 -0.56
C GLN A 153 -7.36 2.54 0.57
N ALA A 154 -6.47 1.70 1.11
CA ALA A 154 -6.78 0.82 2.23
C ALA A 154 -7.08 1.63 3.51
N CYS A 155 -6.31 2.69 3.80
CA CYS A 155 -6.61 3.62 4.89
C CYS A 155 -8.00 4.23 4.74
N THR A 156 -8.32 4.78 3.56
CA THR A 156 -9.62 5.41 3.30
C THR A 156 -10.76 4.41 3.49
N ARG A 157 -10.67 3.19 2.95
CA ARG A 157 -11.71 2.16 3.13
C ARG A 157 -11.88 1.76 4.60
N HIS A 158 -10.77 1.53 5.31
CA HIS A 158 -10.80 1.14 6.71
C HIS A 158 -11.40 2.25 7.61
N ILE A 159 -10.97 3.49 7.42
CA ILE A 159 -11.47 4.66 8.15
C ILE A 159 -12.96 4.85 7.88
N ASN A 160 -13.38 4.80 6.62
CA ASN A 160 -14.79 4.89 6.26
C ASN A 160 -15.61 3.80 6.94
N MET A 161 -15.14 2.55 6.92
CA MET A 161 -15.80 1.43 7.59
C MET A 161 -16.00 1.70 9.09
N ILE A 162 -14.98 2.24 9.78
CA ILE A 162 -15.07 2.60 11.21
C ILE A 162 -16.09 3.71 11.45
N ILE A 163 -16.03 4.78 10.66
CA ILE A 163 -16.95 5.92 10.77
C ILE A 163 -18.40 5.46 10.52
N TYR A 164 -18.64 4.70 9.44
CA TYR A 164 -19.96 4.16 9.14
C TYR A 164 -20.45 3.20 10.22
N TYR A 165 -19.58 2.36 10.78
CA TYR A 165 -19.96 1.47 11.88
C TYR A 165 -20.50 2.27 13.08
N GLN A 166 -19.93 3.43 13.37
CA GLN A 166 -20.34 4.24 14.52
C GLN A 166 -21.53 5.17 14.21
N PHE A 167 -21.61 5.72 13.00
CA PHE A 167 -22.57 6.74 12.61
C PHE A 167 -23.51 6.29 11.48
N GLU A 168 -23.74 4.98 11.36
CA GLU A 168 -24.51 4.35 10.27
C GLU A 168 -25.84 5.05 10.03
N ARG A 169 -26.64 5.23 11.09
CA ARG A 169 -27.99 5.83 10.98
C ARG A 169 -27.95 7.28 10.50
N LEU A 170 -26.94 8.04 10.91
CA LEU A 170 -26.77 9.44 10.50
C LEU A 170 -26.51 9.53 9.00
N PHE A 171 -25.55 8.75 8.51
CA PHE A 171 -25.16 8.80 7.10
C PHE A 171 -26.12 8.04 6.18
N GLN A 172 -26.85 7.04 6.67
CA GLN A 172 -27.97 6.44 5.93
C GLN A 172 -29.12 7.43 5.75
N PHE A 173 -29.43 8.23 6.78
CA PHE A 173 -30.42 9.29 6.66
C PHE A 173 -30.00 10.34 5.63
N ALA A 174 -28.73 10.76 5.66
CA ALA A 174 -28.15 11.68 4.68
C ALA A 174 -28.28 11.14 3.25
N ARG A 175 -27.85 9.89 3.03
CA ARG A 175 -27.89 9.25 1.71
C ARG A 175 -29.31 9.17 1.14
N ARG A 176 -30.32 8.85 1.97
CA ARG A 176 -31.73 8.82 1.53
C ARG A 176 -32.22 10.19 1.06
N ILE A 177 -31.74 11.28 1.68
CA ILE A 177 -32.05 12.64 1.23
C ILE A 177 -31.38 12.90 -0.12
N GLU A 178 -30.09 12.61 -0.25
CA GLU A 178 -29.34 12.80 -1.50
C GLU A 178 -29.98 12.03 -2.66
N ASP A 179 -30.36 10.76 -2.45
CA ASP A 179 -31.02 9.93 -3.45
C ASP A 179 -32.36 10.54 -3.93
N LEU A 180 -33.15 11.11 -3.01
CA LEU A 180 -34.42 11.76 -3.37
C LEU A 180 -34.24 13.11 -4.05
N MET A 181 -33.16 13.85 -3.75
CA MET A 181 -32.87 15.13 -4.39
C MET A 181 -32.63 15.04 -5.90
N TYR A 182 -32.41 13.83 -6.44
CA TYR A 182 -32.40 13.61 -7.89
C TYR A 182 -33.80 13.60 -8.52
N THR A 183 -34.85 13.48 -7.72
CA THR A 183 -36.23 13.27 -8.19
C THR A 183 -37.21 14.34 -7.74
N ILE A 184 -36.98 14.97 -6.57
CA ILE A 184 -37.88 15.95 -5.95
C ILE A 184 -37.10 17.14 -5.40
N THR A 185 -37.78 18.25 -5.12
CA THR A 185 -37.11 19.44 -4.59
C THR A 185 -36.78 19.30 -3.10
N PRO A 186 -35.77 20.02 -2.57
CA PRO A 186 -35.40 19.97 -1.16
C PRO A 186 -36.57 20.25 -0.20
N GLU A 187 -37.50 21.11 -0.61
CA GLU A 187 -38.66 21.52 0.19
C GLU A 187 -39.71 20.41 0.31
N GLU A 188 -39.73 19.45 -0.62
CA GLU A 188 -40.66 18.32 -0.64
C GLU A 188 -40.18 17.14 0.22
N ILE A 189 -38.87 17.06 0.49
CA ILE A 189 -38.24 15.95 1.23
C ILE A 189 -38.80 15.80 2.66
N PRO A 190 -39.04 16.87 3.44
CA PRO A 190 -39.62 16.75 4.78
C PRO A 190 -41.01 16.12 4.83
N PHE A 191 -41.71 16.04 3.70
CA PHE A 191 -43.03 15.41 3.59
C PHE A 191 -42.95 13.92 3.22
N GLN A 192 -41.76 13.40 2.90
CA GLN A 192 -41.53 12.00 2.59
C GLN A 192 -41.47 11.14 3.86
N ILE A 193 -41.93 9.89 3.75
CA ILE A 193 -42.03 8.97 4.88
C ILE A 193 -40.65 8.69 5.49
N GLY A 194 -40.52 9.00 6.78
CA GLY A 194 -39.29 8.78 7.54
C GLY A 194 -38.20 9.83 7.32
N LEU A 195 -38.53 10.97 6.69
CA LEU A 195 -37.65 12.12 6.50
C LEU A 195 -38.28 13.40 7.07
N SER A 196 -39.23 13.28 7.99
CA SER A 196 -39.80 14.47 8.63
C SER A 196 -38.77 15.18 9.52
N LYS A 197 -39.05 16.44 9.89
CA LYS A 197 -38.29 17.17 10.92
C LYS A 197 -38.16 16.36 12.22
N THR A 198 -39.22 15.65 12.60
CA THR A 198 -39.21 14.79 13.78
C THR A 198 -38.27 13.59 13.62
N ASP A 199 -38.20 13.00 12.43
CA ASP A 199 -37.29 11.89 12.13
C ASP A 199 -35.84 12.35 12.14
N LEU A 200 -35.53 13.51 11.56
CA LEU A 200 -34.21 14.14 11.66
C LEU A 200 -33.79 14.31 13.13
N ARG A 201 -34.64 14.92 13.97
CA ARG A 201 -34.33 15.11 15.40
C ARG A 201 -34.06 13.79 16.12
N LYS A 202 -34.80 12.73 15.80
CA LYS A 202 -34.56 11.39 16.36
C LYS A 202 -33.22 10.82 15.92
N VAL A 203 -32.87 10.94 14.64
CA VAL A 203 -31.60 10.45 14.08
C VAL A 203 -30.41 11.21 14.68
N VAL A 204 -30.49 12.54 14.73
CA VAL A 204 -29.49 13.42 15.34
C VAL A 204 -29.32 13.07 16.81
N LYS A 205 -30.41 12.97 17.57
CA LYS A 205 -30.36 12.59 18.99
C LYS A 205 -29.71 11.22 19.17
N TYR A 206 -30.14 10.21 18.42
CA TYR A 206 -29.58 8.85 18.55
C TYR A 206 -28.09 8.79 18.22
N SER A 207 -27.67 9.48 17.16
CA SER A 207 -26.31 9.35 16.62
C SER A 207 -25.30 10.25 17.33
N LEU A 208 -25.76 11.41 17.82
CA LEU A 208 -24.88 12.45 18.38
C LEU A 208 -25.03 12.62 19.90
N SER A 209 -26.04 12.02 20.56
CA SER A 209 -26.07 12.00 22.03
C SER A 209 -24.93 11.12 22.55
N GLY A 210 -24.02 11.69 23.33
CA GLY A 210 -22.84 10.96 23.82
C GLY A 210 -21.80 10.69 22.73
N VAL A 211 -21.66 11.61 21.76
CA VAL A 211 -20.69 11.50 20.65
C VAL A 211 -19.25 11.32 21.13
N ASP A 212 -18.89 11.79 22.33
CA ASP A 212 -17.61 11.52 23.01
C ASP A 212 -17.31 10.01 23.15
N LYS A 213 -18.32 9.22 23.53
CA LYS A 213 -18.21 7.75 23.61
C LYS A 213 -18.09 7.14 22.22
N SER A 214 -18.79 7.70 21.23
CA SER A 214 -18.71 7.27 19.84
C SER A 214 -17.31 7.50 19.26
N ILE A 215 -16.73 8.67 19.48
CA ILE A 215 -15.35 9.01 19.07
C ILE A 215 -14.35 8.09 19.76
N THR A 216 -14.51 7.85 21.07
CA THR A 216 -13.67 6.90 21.81
C THR A 216 -13.78 5.48 21.24
N ALA A 217 -14.98 5.05 20.85
CA ALA A 217 -15.19 3.75 20.24
C ALA A 217 -14.52 3.64 18.86
N MET A 218 -14.56 4.71 18.05
CA MET A 218 -13.82 4.77 16.78
C MET A 218 -12.31 4.58 17.00
N TYR A 219 -11.72 5.36 17.93
CA TYR A 219 -10.29 5.25 18.25
C TYR A 219 -9.91 3.82 18.69
N LYS A 220 -10.67 3.24 19.63
CA LYS A 220 -10.44 1.86 20.10
C LYS A 220 -10.57 0.83 18.98
N ARG A 221 -11.51 1.02 18.05
CA ARG A 221 -11.72 0.11 16.92
C ARG A 221 -10.58 0.21 15.90
N LEU A 222 -10.06 1.41 15.68
CA LEU A 222 -8.87 1.65 14.87
C LEU A 222 -7.65 0.93 15.48
N GLN A 223 -7.44 1.03 16.79
CA GLN A 223 -6.33 0.39 17.50
C GLN A 223 -6.42 -1.15 17.53
N LYS A 224 -7.62 -1.72 17.73
CA LYS A 224 -7.81 -3.12 18.18
C LYS A 224 -7.10 -4.19 17.33
N ASN A 225 -6.97 -3.98 16.04
CA ASN A 225 -6.45 -4.98 15.11
C ASN A 225 -5.14 -4.55 14.43
N LEU A 226 -4.62 -3.37 14.77
CA LEU A 226 -3.31 -2.93 14.31
C LEU A 226 -2.22 -3.65 15.10
N THR A 227 -1.25 -4.19 14.37
CA THR A 227 -0.01 -4.74 14.93
C THR A 227 1.08 -3.68 15.03
N SER A 228 1.06 -2.67 14.14
CA SER A 228 1.97 -1.52 14.18
C SER A 228 1.33 -0.31 14.86
N GLU A 229 1.71 -0.06 16.12
CA GLU A 229 1.20 1.08 16.89
C GLU A 229 1.65 2.44 16.31
N GLU A 230 2.78 2.47 15.59
CA GLU A 230 3.32 3.69 14.97
C GLU A 230 2.41 4.28 13.90
N LEU A 231 1.57 3.46 13.27
CA LEU A 231 0.60 3.92 12.27
C LEU A 231 -0.61 4.63 12.91
N LEU A 232 -0.92 4.32 14.17
CA LEU A 232 -2.15 4.75 14.83
C LEU A 232 -2.34 6.26 14.88
N PRO A 233 -1.34 7.10 15.24
CA PRO A 233 -1.51 8.56 15.26
C PRO A 233 -1.92 9.12 13.89
N SER A 234 -1.22 8.69 12.84
CA SER A 234 -1.49 9.16 11.47
C SER A 234 -2.88 8.70 10.96
N LEU A 235 -3.26 7.46 11.24
CA LEU A 235 -4.58 6.92 10.90
C LEU A 235 -5.68 7.63 11.69
N TRP A 236 -5.42 7.98 12.95
CA TRP A 236 -6.38 8.70 13.78
C TRP A 236 -6.60 10.12 13.27
N ASP A 237 -5.54 10.84 12.91
CA ASP A 237 -5.66 12.18 12.31
C ASP A 237 -6.44 12.14 10.99
N LYS A 238 -6.17 11.16 10.13
CA LYS A 238 -6.98 10.93 8.92
C LYS A 238 -8.44 10.62 9.24
N CYS A 239 -8.70 9.79 10.26
CA CYS A 239 -10.06 9.45 10.69
C CYS A 239 -10.84 10.66 11.22
N LYS A 240 -10.18 11.52 12.03
CA LYS A 240 -10.78 12.77 12.51
C LYS A 240 -11.15 13.68 11.34
N LYS A 241 -10.24 13.84 10.38
CA LYS A 241 -10.48 14.65 9.18
C LYS A 241 -11.64 14.11 8.34
N GLU A 242 -11.61 12.82 8.00
CA GLU A 242 -12.65 12.20 7.17
C GLU A 242 -14.04 12.26 7.85
N PHE A 243 -14.09 12.07 9.18
CA PHE A 243 -15.34 12.25 9.93
C PHE A 243 -15.87 13.68 9.84
N LEU A 244 -14.99 14.68 10.02
CA LEU A 244 -15.39 16.10 9.91
C LEU A 244 -15.86 16.45 8.50
N ASP A 245 -15.19 15.99 7.45
CA ASP A 245 -15.55 16.26 6.06
C ASP A 245 -16.95 15.66 5.73
N LYS A 246 -17.22 14.43 6.18
CA LYS A 246 -18.55 13.81 6.05
C LYS A 246 -19.61 14.52 6.88
N TYR A 247 -19.27 14.92 8.11
CA TYR A 247 -20.21 15.63 8.99
C TYR A 247 -20.53 17.03 8.45
N GLU A 248 -19.55 17.73 7.88
CA GLU A 248 -19.76 19.00 7.19
C GLU A 248 -20.71 18.85 6.00
N SER A 249 -20.49 17.83 5.16
CA SER A 249 -21.40 17.50 4.05
C SER A 249 -22.83 17.25 4.55
N PHE A 250 -22.97 16.50 5.65
CA PHE A 250 -24.26 16.29 6.31
C PHE A 250 -24.89 17.60 6.79
N VAL A 251 -24.13 18.48 7.45
CA VAL A 251 -24.64 19.77 7.94
C VAL A 251 -25.13 20.65 6.80
N GLN A 252 -24.38 20.72 5.70
CA GLN A 252 -24.78 21.47 4.50
C GLN A 252 -26.08 20.91 3.90
N LEU A 253 -26.21 19.59 3.83
CA LEU A 253 -27.40 18.89 3.36
C LEU A 253 -28.62 19.19 4.26
N ILE A 254 -28.45 19.13 5.58
CA ILE A 254 -29.52 19.43 6.53
C ILE A 254 -29.94 20.90 6.46
N ASN A 255 -29.00 21.85 6.35
CA ASN A 255 -29.34 23.27 6.21
C ASN A 255 -30.15 23.56 4.95
N LYS A 256 -29.92 22.80 3.87
CA LYS A 256 -30.67 22.93 2.61
C LYS A 256 -32.11 22.41 2.72
N VAL A 257 -32.33 21.30 3.42
CA VAL A 257 -33.63 20.60 3.48
C VAL A 257 -34.46 21.01 4.71
N TYR A 258 -33.80 21.33 5.82
CA TYR A 258 -34.42 21.64 7.12
C TYR A 258 -33.84 22.94 7.70
N PRO A 259 -34.00 24.09 7.05
CA PRO A 259 -33.35 25.35 7.46
C PRO A 259 -33.74 25.85 8.85
N THR A 260 -34.84 25.36 9.42
CA THR A 260 -35.30 25.72 10.77
C THR A 260 -34.78 24.79 11.86
N GLU A 261 -34.09 23.70 11.52
CA GLU A 261 -33.58 22.72 12.47
C GLU A 261 -32.16 23.07 12.89
N THR A 262 -31.87 22.98 14.18
CA THR A 262 -30.53 23.17 14.73
C THR A 262 -29.91 21.83 15.05
N ILE A 263 -28.71 21.61 14.51
CA ILE A 263 -27.87 20.44 14.79
C ILE A 263 -26.50 20.91 15.30
N PRO A 264 -25.73 20.07 16.01
CA PRO A 264 -24.42 20.45 16.50
C PRO A 264 -23.52 20.96 15.36
N SER A 265 -22.77 22.03 15.62
CA SER A 265 -21.95 22.65 14.59
C SER A 265 -20.67 21.84 14.31
N ILE A 266 -20.05 22.09 13.15
CA ILE A 266 -18.74 21.51 12.81
C ILE A 266 -17.68 21.94 13.83
N SER A 267 -17.78 23.17 14.37
CA SER A 267 -16.85 23.69 15.38
C SER A 267 -16.94 22.90 16.70
N GLU A 268 -18.17 22.58 17.13
CA GLU A 268 -18.40 21.73 18.31
C GLU A 268 -17.81 20.33 18.10
N MET A 269 -18.07 19.70 16.94
CA MET A 269 -17.49 18.40 16.62
C MET A 269 -15.96 18.43 16.58
N ARG A 270 -15.37 19.49 16.02
CA ARG A 270 -13.92 19.68 16.00
C ARG A 270 -13.34 19.80 17.41
N GLY A 271 -14.02 20.53 18.29
CA GLY A 271 -13.63 20.65 19.70
C GLY A 271 -13.60 19.29 20.41
N LEU A 272 -14.61 18.45 20.17
CA LEU A 272 -14.70 17.11 20.77
C LEU A 272 -13.64 16.14 20.25
N LEU A 273 -13.26 16.25 18.97
CA LEU A 273 -12.16 15.46 18.40
C LEU A 273 -10.78 15.94 18.85
N ALA A 274 -10.64 17.21 19.23
CA ALA A 274 -9.40 17.78 19.71
C ALA A 274 -9.12 17.43 21.19
N SER A 275 -10.15 17.09 21.97
CA SER A 275 -10.00 16.66 23.37
C SER A 275 -9.66 15.17 23.53
N MET A 276 -9.43 14.45 22.44
CA MET A 276 -9.02 13.04 22.39
C MET A 276 -7.67 12.88 21.67
#